data_AF-A0A7Z1TK15-F1
#
_entry.id   AF-A0A7Z1TK15-F1
#
_cell.length_a   1.000
_cell.length_b   1.000
_cell.length_c   1.000
_cell.angle_alpha   90.00
_cell.angle_beta   90.00
_cell.angle_gamma   90.00
#
_symmetry.space_group_name_H-M   'P 1'
#
loop_
_entity.id
_entity.type
_entity.pdbx_description
1 polymer ?
#
loop_
_entity_poly.entity_id
_entity_poly.type
_entity_poly.pdbx_seq_one_letter_code
_entity_poly.pdbx_strand_id
1 'polypeptide(L)'
;MSNIDKQALREAAEKATRGPWEMERENIWFTDEDGYTKHLAYVQQGDDVDDKQDHYNTAFIAAANPATMLALLDENLQLQREKDATEAVALALRDDMRQAREKLEAAERSMAE
;
A
#
# COMPACT_ATOMS: atom_id res chain seq x y z
N MET A 1 -6.43 8.94 -9.52
CA MET A 1 -5.62 8.55 -8.34
C MET A 1 -6.36 9.01 -7.10
N SER A 2 -6.34 8.22 -6.03
CA SER A 2 -6.93 8.64 -4.74
C SER A 2 -6.23 9.91 -4.23
N ASN A 3 -6.99 10.87 -3.69
CA ASN A 3 -6.46 12.14 -3.14
C ASN A 3 -5.92 11.97 -1.70
N ILE A 4 -5.37 10.78 -1.39
CA ILE A 4 -4.83 10.47 -0.08
C ILE A 4 -3.40 11.01 0.00
N ASP A 5 -3.14 11.82 1.02
CA ASP A 5 -1.80 12.21 1.40
C ASP A 5 -1.08 11.04 2.09
N LYS A 6 -0.35 10.26 1.29
CA LYS A 6 0.39 9.08 1.76
C LYS A 6 1.55 9.44 2.69
N GLN A 7 2.13 10.63 2.54
CA GLN A 7 3.24 11.07 3.37
C GLN A 7 2.73 11.45 4.76
N ALA A 8 1.64 12.22 4.83
CA ALA A 8 0.98 12.52 6.09
C ALA A 8 0.49 11.24 6.80
N LEU A 9 -0.04 10.27 6.05
CA LEU A 9 -0.47 8.99 6.61
C LEU A 9 0.69 8.16 7.15
N ARG A 10 1.84 8.14 6.46
CA ARG A 10 3.07 7.51 6.94
C ARG A 10 3.55 8.13 8.24
N GLU A 11 3.65 9.46 8.28
CA GLU A 11 4.09 10.19 9.48
C GLU A 11 3.15 9.96 10.67
N ALA A 12 1.85 9.88 10.43
CA ALA A 12 0.87 9.55 11.46
C ALA A 12 1.08 8.12 11.99
N ALA A 13 1.31 7.15 11.11
CA ALA A 13 1.56 5.77 11.50
C ALA A 13 2.90 5.61 12.26
N GLU A 14 3.97 6.28 11.84
CA GLU A 14 5.27 6.24 12.53
C GLU A 14 5.22 6.83 13.95
N LYS A 15 4.36 7.82 14.19
CA LYS A 15 4.18 8.44 15.51
C LYS A 15 3.25 7.65 16.44
N ALA A 16 2.41 6.79 15.90
CA ALA A 16 1.45 6.00 16.67
C ALA A 16 2.12 4.78 17.33
N THR A 17 1.44 4.16 18.30
CA THR A 17 1.91 2.91 18.93
C THR A 17 2.07 1.82 17.88
N ARG A 18 3.27 1.27 17.73
CA ARG A 18 3.54 0.21 16.75
C ARG A 18 2.68 -1.03 17.05
N GLY A 19 2.24 -1.71 15.99
CA GLY A 19 1.60 -3.01 16.07
C GLY A 19 2.58 -4.15 16.43
N PRO A 20 2.07 -5.38 16.61
CA PRO A 20 0.68 -5.78 16.38
C PRO A 20 -0.26 -5.27 17.46
N TRP A 21 -1.48 -4.94 17.05
CA TRP A 21 -2.59 -4.67 17.96
C TRP A 21 -3.52 -5.88 17.99
N GLU A 22 -4.00 -6.22 19.18
CA GLU A 22 -4.91 -7.33 19.41
C GLU A 22 -6.23 -6.81 19.97
N MET A 23 -7.34 -7.48 19.64
CA MET A 23 -8.65 -7.14 20.16
C MET A 23 -9.14 -8.23 21.11
N GLU A 24 -9.54 -7.83 22.31
CA GLU A 24 -10.19 -8.69 23.29
C GLU A 24 -11.34 -7.91 23.95
N ARG A 25 -12.56 -8.49 23.90
CA ARG A 25 -13.79 -7.89 24.46
C ARG A 25 -13.97 -6.43 24.04
N GLU A 26 -13.96 -6.20 22.73
CA GLU A 26 -14.18 -4.87 22.13
C GLU A 26 -13.17 -3.80 22.60
N ASN A 27 -12.02 -4.21 23.15
CA ASN A 27 -10.91 -3.34 23.54
C ASN A 27 -9.65 -3.70 22.75
N ILE A 28 -8.79 -2.71 22.56
CA ILE A 28 -7.53 -2.89 21.81
C ILE A 28 -6.35 -2.90 22.77
N TRP A 29 -5.48 -3.87 22.55
CA TRP A 29 -4.27 -4.14 23.33
C TRP A 29 -3.05 -4.20 22.41
N PHE A 30 -1.86 -4.04 22.98
CA PHE A 30 -0.61 -4.31 22.29
C PHE A 30 0.41 -4.88 23.27
N THR A 31 1.39 -5.62 22.77
CA THR A 31 2.55 -6.07 23.54
C THR A 31 3.72 -5.15 23.24
N ASP A 32 4.32 -4.57 24.28
CA ASP A 32 5.50 -3.71 24.11
C ASP A 32 6.78 -4.51 23.85
N GLU A 33 7.89 -3.81 23.66
CA GLU A 33 9.20 -4.42 23.36
C GLU A 33 9.74 -5.28 24.51
N ASP A 34 9.28 -5.04 25.74
CA ASP A 34 9.64 -5.79 26.94
C ASP A 34 8.72 -7.02 27.15
N GLY A 35 7.72 -7.22 26.29
CA GLY A 35 6.79 -8.34 26.35
C GLY A 35 5.57 -8.12 27.24
N TYR A 36 5.32 -6.89 27.69
CA TYR A 36 4.15 -6.58 28.51
C TYR A 36 2.94 -6.21 27.66
N THR A 37 1.82 -6.91 27.87
CA THR A 37 0.54 -6.53 27.28
C THR A 37 -0.02 -5.30 27.98
N LYS A 38 -0.31 -4.27 27.19
CA LYS A 38 -0.80 -2.97 27.62
C LYS A 38 -2.11 -2.65 26.91
N HIS A 39 -3.04 -2.05 27.65
CA HIS A 39 -4.30 -1.55 27.09
C HIS A 39 -4.01 -0.32 26.24
N LEU A 40 -4.39 -0.37 24.96
CA LEU A 40 -4.19 0.73 24.02
C LEU A 40 -5.38 1.68 23.98
N ALA A 41 -6.58 1.13 23.77
CA ALA A 41 -7.78 1.92 23.53
C ALA A 41 -9.03 1.21 24.02
N TYR A 42 -9.92 1.99 24.64
CA TYR A 42 -11.30 1.59 24.90
C TYR A 42 -12.12 2.04 23.70
N VAL A 43 -12.69 1.10 22.98
CA VAL A 43 -13.54 1.42 21.82
C VAL A 43 -14.97 1.45 22.32
N GLN A 44 -15.56 2.64 22.35
CA GLN A 44 -16.97 2.83 22.68
C GLN A 44 -17.71 3.19 21.40
N GLN A 45 -18.72 2.40 21.05
CA GLN A 45 -19.61 2.72 19.93
C GLN A 45 -20.95 3.23 20.43
N GLY A 46 -21.63 3.99 19.58
CA GLY A 46 -22.93 4.57 19.91
C GLY A 46 -24.03 3.52 19.90
N ASP A 47 -25.13 3.81 20.59
CA ASP A 47 -26.27 2.91 20.79
C ASP A 47 -26.93 2.41 19.48
N ASP A 48 -26.70 3.11 18.36
CA ASP A 48 -27.19 2.74 17.02
C ASP A 48 -26.34 1.66 16.34
N VAL A 49 -25.19 1.28 16.91
CA VAL A 49 -24.32 0.22 16.40
C VAL A 49 -24.61 -1.07 17.17
N ASP A 50 -24.96 -2.14 16.46
CA ASP A 50 -25.19 -3.44 17.09
C ASP A 50 -23.88 -4.10 17.57
N ASP A 51 -23.98 -5.00 18.57
CA ASP A 51 -22.84 -5.68 19.19
C ASP A 51 -21.92 -6.38 18.17
N LYS A 52 -22.47 -6.88 17.05
CA LYS A 52 -21.66 -7.55 16.03
C LYS A 52 -20.86 -6.52 15.24
N GLN A 53 -21.48 -5.42 14.88
CA GLN A 53 -20.83 -4.34 14.15
C GLN A 53 -19.77 -3.66 15.02
N ASP A 54 -20.01 -3.51 16.33
CA ASP A 54 -19.00 -3.04 17.28
C ASP A 54 -17.75 -3.95 17.28
N HIS A 55 -17.97 -5.26 17.43
CA HIS A 55 -16.91 -6.25 17.33
C HIS A 55 -16.11 -6.12 16.02
N TYR A 56 -16.79 -6.03 14.87
CA TYR A 56 -16.11 -5.92 13.57
C TYR A 56 -15.36 -4.61 13.39
N ASN A 57 -15.90 -3.50 13.88
CA ASN A 57 -15.24 -2.21 13.80
C ASN A 57 -13.97 -2.19 14.65
N THR A 58 -14.02 -2.72 15.87
CA THR A 58 -12.85 -2.83 16.75
C THR A 58 -11.81 -3.79 16.17
N ALA A 59 -12.23 -4.94 15.62
CA ALA A 59 -11.35 -5.86 14.92
C ALA A 59 -10.65 -5.18 13.73
N PHE A 60 -11.39 -4.40 12.95
CA PHE A 60 -10.85 -3.67 11.80
C PHE A 60 -9.80 -2.64 12.24
N ILE A 61 -10.06 -1.87 13.29
CA ILE A 61 -9.09 -0.88 13.80
C ILE A 61 -7.81 -1.58 14.27
N ALA A 62 -7.93 -2.70 14.99
CA ALA A 62 -6.76 -3.49 15.43
C ALA A 62 -5.97 -4.07 14.24
N ALA A 63 -6.66 -4.56 13.21
CA ALA A 63 -6.02 -5.07 11.99
C ALA A 63 -5.35 -3.95 11.18
N ALA A 64 -6.00 -2.78 11.06
CA ALA A 64 -5.54 -1.58 10.38
C ALA A 64 -4.58 -0.73 11.25
N ASN A 65 -3.82 -1.39 12.13
CA ASN A 65 -2.84 -0.75 12.99
C ASN A 65 -1.69 -0.08 12.19
N PRO A 66 -0.86 0.76 12.83
CA PRO A 66 0.22 1.48 12.17
C PRO A 66 1.23 0.60 11.44
N ALA A 67 1.54 -0.60 11.96
CA ALA A 67 2.48 -1.50 11.28
C ALA A 67 1.90 -2.02 9.96
N THR A 68 0.62 -2.42 9.96
CA THR A 68 -0.11 -2.81 8.74
C THR A 68 -0.16 -1.65 7.74
N MET A 69 -0.46 -0.42 8.20
CA MET A 69 -0.53 0.74 7.33
C MET A 69 0.83 1.05 6.66
N LEU A 70 1.92 1.00 7.42
CA LEU A 70 3.27 1.21 6.89
C LEU A 70 3.63 0.16 5.84
N ALA A 71 3.34 -1.12 6.11
CA ALA A 71 3.56 -2.19 5.15
C ALA A 71 2.78 -1.98 3.83
N LEU A 72 1.50 -1.61 3.92
CA LEU A 72 0.68 -1.30 2.74
C LEU A 72 1.20 -0.09 1.96
N LEU A 73 1.72 0.94 2.65
CA LEU A 73 2.33 2.10 2.01
C LEU A 73 3.66 1.74 1.32
N ASP A 74 4.45 0.84 1.89
CA ASP A 74 5.68 0.32 1.29
C ASP A 74 5.39 -0.52 0.04
N GLU A 75 4.43 -1.44 0.13
CA GLU A 75 3.95 -2.23 -1.02
C GLU A 75 3.43 -1.32 -2.14
N ASN A 76 2.67 -0.29 -1.80
CA ASN A 76 2.15 0.65 -2.78
C ASN A 76 3.27 1.43 -3.48
N LEU A 77 4.30 1.85 -2.75
CA LEU A 77 5.47 2.52 -3.31
C LEU A 77 6.25 1.58 -4.25
N GLN A 78 6.40 0.32 -3.86
CA GLN A 78 7.07 -0.70 -4.67
C GLN A 78 6.32 -0.95 -5.98
N LEU A 79 4.99 -1.14 -5.93
CA LEU A 79 4.15 -1.29 -7.11
C LEU A 79 4.24 -0.09 -8.06
N GLN A 80 4.32 1.13 -7.53
CA GLN A 80 4.48 2.32 -8.35
C GLN A 80 5.83 2.31 -9.09
N ARG A 81 6.92 1.92 -8.42
CA ARG A 81 8.24 1.80 -9.03
C ARG A 81 8.28 0.74 -10.12
N GLU A 82 7.67 -0.41 -9.89
CA GLU A 82 7.58 -1.51 -10.87
C GLU A 82 6.76 -1.11 -12.09
N LYS A 83 5.66 -0.39 -11.88
CA LYS A 83 4.86 0.18 -12.95
C LYS A 83 5.70 1.15 -13.80
N ASP A 84 6.37 2.11 -13.18
CA ASP A 84 7.18 3.11 -13.88
C ASP A 84 8.34 2.44 -14.66
N ALA A 85 8.96 1.41 -14.09
CA ALA A 85 10.00 0.62 -14.75
C ALA A 85 9.45 -0.14 -15.97
N THR A 86 8.27 -0.75 -15.84
CA THR A 86 7.60 -1.46 -16.94
C THR A 86 7.23 -0.51 -18.07
N GLU A 87 6.71 0.68 -17.75
CA GLU A 87 6.41 1.72 -18.73
C GLU A 87 7.67 2.19 -19.46
N ALA A 88 8.79 2.37 -18.75
CA ALA A 88 10.06 2.74 -19.36
C ALA A 88 10.57 1.67 -20.34
N VAL A 89 10.50 0.39 -19.96
CA VAL A 89 10.87 -0.73 -20.84
C VAL A 89 9.96 -0.81 -22.07
N ALA A 90 8.65 -0.61 -21.91
CA ALA A 90 7.71 -0.61 -23.02
C ALA A 90 7.98 0.53 -24.01
N LEU A 91 8.34 1.72 -23.51
CA LEU A 91 8.72 2.86 -24.34
C LEU A 91 10.01 2.58 -25.12
N ALA A 92 11.04 2.04 -24.47
CA ALA A 92 12.29 1.68 -25.13
C ALA A 92 12.05 0.63 -26.24
N LEU A 93 11.29 -0.42 -25.95
CA LEU A 93 10.96 -1.46 -26.92
C LEU A 93 10.19 -0.89 -28.13
N ARG A 94 9.24 0.02 -27.88
CA ARG A 94 8.49 0.67 -28.97
C ARG A 94 9.43 1.45 -29.89
N ASP A 95 10.39 2.16 -29.33
CA ASP A 95 11.32 2.98 -30.08
C ASP A 95 12.33 2.11 -30.85
N ASP A 96 12.82 1.02 -30.26
CA ASP A 96 13.64 0.01 -30.94
C ASP A 96 12.91 -0.64 -32.12
N MET A 97 11.63 -1.01 -31.94
CA MET A 97 10.81 -1.57 -33.00
C MET A 97 10.57 -0.58 -34.14
N ARG A 98 10.45 0.72 -33.84
CA ARG A 98 10.37 1.76 -34.87
C ARG A 98 11.66 1.84 -35.68
N GLN A 99 12.81 1.90 -35.01
CA GLN A 99 14.11 1.94 -35.70
C GLN A 99 14.36 0.69 -36.54
N ALA A 100 13.96 -0.49 -36.05
CA ALA A 100 14.08 -1.74 -36.80
C ALA A 100 13.24 -1.71 -38.09
N ARG A 101 12.01 -1.17 -38.03
CA ARG A 101 11.16 -0.99 -39.22
C ARG A 101 11.75 0.00 -40.21
N GLU A 102 12.24 1.15 -39.74
CA GLU A 102 12.88 2.15 -40.61
C GLU A 102 14.11 1.57 -41.32
N LYS A 103 14.94 0.80 -40.62
CA LYS A 103 16.09 0.09 -41.22
C LYS A 103 15.66 -0.96 -42.24
N LEU A 104 14.59 -1.70 -41.95
CA LEU A 104 14.04 -2.70 -42.88
C LEU A 104 13.53 -2.02 -44.16
N GLU A 105 12.73 -0.95 -44.03
CA GLU A 105 12.25 -0.18 -45.19
C GLU A 105 13.40 0.40 -46.02
N ALA A 106 14.46 0.90 -45.38
CA ALA A 106 15.64 1.40 -46.08
C ALA A 106 16.38 0.29 -46.84
N ALA A 107 16.54 -0.89 -46.22
CA ALA A 107 17.15 -2.05 -46.87
C ALA A 107 16.31 -2.54 -48.05
N GLU A 108 14.99 -2.63 -47.89
CA GLU A 108 14.05 -3.02 -48.95
C GLU A 108 14.12 -2.07 -50.15
N ARG A 109 14.16 -0.74 -49.91
CA ARG A 109 14.33 0.25 -50.99
C ARG A 109 15.66 0.06 -51.73
N SER A 110 16.76 -0.19 -51.02
CA SER A 110 18.08 -0.37 -51.63
C SER A 110 18.23 -1.64 -52.48
N MET A 111 17.40 -2.67 -52.24
CA MET A 111 17.39 -3.89 -53.05
C MET A 111 16.50 -3.77 -54.30
N ALA A 112 15.56 -2.82 -54.30
CA ALA A 112 14.62 -2.60 -55.38
C ALA A 112 15.15 -1.60 -56.44
N GLU A 113 16.18 -0.83 -56.12
CA GLU A 113 16.95 0.05 -57.02
C GLU A 113 18.10 -0.71 -57.71
#